data_AF-A0AAV8AAG8-F1
#
_entry.id   AF-A0AAV8AAG8-F1
#
_cell.length_a   1.000
_cell.length_b   1.000
_cell.length_c   1.000
_cell.angle_alpha   90.00
_cell.angle_beta   90.00
_cell.angle_gamma   90.00
#
_symmetry.space_group_name_H-M   'P 1'
#
loop_
_entity.id
_entity.type
_entity.pdbx_description
1 polymer ?
#
loop_
_entity_poly.entity_id
_entity_poly.type
_entity_poly.pdbx_seq_one_letter_code
_entity_poly.pdbx_strand_id
1 'polypeptide(L)'
;MRTSKDVYSRIIYDNKFDPEDFFIGLKEESNIVDTPFEEYDPEEIPMHSILYFKTNGQIVWSRRPQIDLIFGSLTKKRQKEIEKEQELLKQKRKRKEKRKQSKRIKHQN
;
A
#
# COMPACT_ATOMS: atom_id res chain seq x y z
N MET A 1 -15.63 -2.04 9.05
CA MET A 1 -14.30 -1.69 8.53
C MET A 1 -14.37 -0.28 8.00
N ARG A 2 -13.36 0.57 8.26
CA ARG A 2 -13.35 1.96 7.79
C ARG A 2 -13.25 2.01 6.26
N THR A 3 -13.86 3.04 5.66
CA THR A 3 -13.83 3.26 4.22
C THR A 3 -12.52 3.91 3.80
N SER A 4 -12.20 3.91 2.50
CA SER A 4 -11.05 4.67 1.99
C SER A 4 -11.19 6.16 2.27
N LYS A 5 -12.42 6.69 2.22
CA LYS A 5 -12.73 8.08 2.58
C LYS A 5 -12.38 8.38 4.04
N ASP A 6 -12.79 7.51 4.98
CA ASP A 6 -12.46 7.69 6.41
C ASP A 6 -10.95 7.72 6.64
N VAL A 7 -10.21 6.84 5.96
CA VAL A 7 -8.75 6.75 6.07
C VAL A 7 -8.07 7.97 5.45
N TYR A 8 -8.52 8.39 4.26
CA TYR A 8 -8.02 9.59 3.58
C TYR A 8 -8.20 10.83 4.47
N SER A 9 -9.42 11.05 4.99
CA SER A 9 -9.69 12.15 5.91
C SER A 9 -8.83 12.08 7.17
N ARG A 10 -8.58 10.87 7.69
CA ARG A 10 -7.72 10.71 8.86
C ARG A 10 -6.28 11.13 8.57
N ILE A 11 -5.72 10.76 7.42
CA ILE A 11 -4.35 11.14 7.04
C ILE A 11 -4.22 12.65 6.86
N ILE A 12 -5.22 13.31 6.27
CA ILE A 12 -5.22 14.77 6.07
C ILE A 12 -5.34 15.54 7.40
N TYR A 13 -6.23 15.12 8.30
CA TYR A 13 -6.62 15.95 9.45
C TYR A 13 -5.97 15.55 10.79
N ASP A 14 -5.34 14.38 10.90
CA ASP A 14 -4.69 13.94 12.13
C ASP A 14 -3.19 14.21 12.05
N ASN A 15 -2.71 15.19 12.82
CA ASN A 15 -1.31 15.66 12.86
C ASN A 15 -0.27 14.57 13.17
N LYS A 16 -0.69 13.35 13.51
CA LYS A 16 0.18 12.19 13.69
C LYS A 16 0.67 11.61 12.36
N PHE A 17 0.01 11.95 11.26
CA PHE A 17 0.35 11.48 9.93
C PHE A 17 0.86 12.65 9.08
N ASP A 18 1.89 12.37 8.30
CA ASP A 18 2.39 13.26 7.27
C ASP A 18 1.94 12.71 5.91
N PRO A 19 1.07 13.40 5.15
CA PRO A 19 0.62 12.94 3.84
C PRO A 19 1.75 12.62 2.85
N GLU A 20 2.90 13.31 2.92
CA GLU A 20 4.05 13.08 2.03
C GLU A 20 4.60 11.64 2.16
N ASP A 21 4.45 11.03 3.33
CA ASP A 21 4.91 9.67 3.59
C ASP A 21 4.01 8.59 2.97
N PHE A 22 2.86 8.97 2.41
CA PHE A 22 1.82 8.05 1.97
C PHE A 22 1.75 7.88 0.45
N PHE A 23 1.36 6.67 0.07
CA PHE A 23 0.99 6.29 -1.28
C PHE A 23 -0.39 5.62 -1.26
N ILE A 24 -1.13 5.84 -2.34
CA ILE A 24 -2.46 5.30 -2.58
C ILE A 24 -2.35 4.27 -3.70
N GLY A 25 -2.78 3.04 -3.42
CA GLY A 25 -2.93 2.01 -4.44
C GLY A 25 -4.25 2.17 -5.16
N LEU A 26 -4.24 2.77 -6.34
CA LEU A 26 -5.42 2.99 -7.16
C LEU A 26 -5.65 1.84 -8.13
N LYS A 27 -6.92 1.46 -8.31
CA LYS A 27 -7.33 0.57 -9.40
C LYS A 27 -7.54 1.38 -10.67
N GLU A 28 -6.66 1.21 -11.64
CA GLU A 28 -6.77 1.80 -12.97
C GLU A 28 -7.00 0.70 -14.00
N GLU A 29 -8.18 0.66 -14.60
CA GLU A 29 -8.61 -0.37 -15.56
C GLU A 29 -8.34 -1.80 -15.03
N SER A 30 -7.23 -2.41 -15.46
CA SER A 30 -6.76 -3.76 -15.11
C SER A 30 -5.46 -3.79 -14.29
N ASN A 31 -4.92 -2.63 -13.92
CA ASN A 31 -3.68 -2.50 -13.15
C ASN A 31 -3.92 -1.82 -11.79
N ILE A 32 -2.89 -1.90 -10.94
CA ILE A 32 -2.83 -1.15 -9.69
C ILE A 32 -1.62 -0.24 -9.77
N VAL A 33 -1.84 1.05 -9.59
CA VAL A 33 -0.80 2.08 -9.61
C VAL A 33 -0.62 2.63 -8.19
N ASP A 34 0.63 2.74 -7.76
CA ASP A 34 0.99 3.42 -6.52
C ASP A 34 1.18 4.91 -6.83
N THR A 35 0.23 5.74 -6.42
CA THR A 35 0.26 7.20 -6.60
C THR A 35 0.65 7.86 -5.27
N PRO A 36 1.57 8.84 -5.23
CA PRO A 36 1.80 9.65 -4.04
C PRO A 36 0.49 10.22 -3.50
N PHE A 37 0.34 10.28 -2.19
CA PHE A 37 -0.92 10.73 -1.59
C PHE A 37 -1.25 12.18 -1.97
N GLU A 38 -0.24 13.05 -2.09
CA GLU A 38 -0.42 14.46 -2.46
C GLU A 38 -0.82 14.67 -3.92
N GLU A 39 -0.47 13.73 -4.80
CA GLU A 39 -0.86 13.76 -6.20
C GLU A 39 -2.29 13.24 -6.43
N TYR A 40 -2.91 12.64 -5.40
CA TYR A 40 -4.27 12.15 -5.51
C TYR A 40 -5.28 13.28 -5.35
N ASP A 41 -6.00 13.58 -6.43
CA ASP A 41 -7.13 14.48 -6.42
C ASP A 41 -8.45 13.69 -6.16
N PRO A 42 -9.13 13.92 -5.03
CA PRO A 42 -10.39 13.28 -4.71
C PRO A 42 -11.58 13.74 -5.58
N GLU A 43 -11.48 14.88 -6.28
CA GLU A 43 -12.49 15.36 -7.22
C GLU A 43 -12.38 14.66 -8.58
N GLU A 44 -11.16 14.36 -9.03
CA GLU A 44 -10.91 13.66 -10.30
C GLU A 44 -10.98 12.14 -10.16
N ILE A 45 -10.39 11.58 -9.10
CA ILE A 45 -10.24 10.13 -8.92
C ILE A 45 -11.17 9.64 -7.80
N PRO A 46 -12.15 8.78 -8.09
CA PRO A 46 -13.09 8.35 -7.08
C PRO A 46 -12.46 7.60 -5.91
N MET A 47 -12.87 7.92 -4.68
CA MET A 47 -12.45 7.24 -3.45
C MET A 47 -12.65 5.72 -3.48
N HIS A 48 -13.59 5.21 -4.28
CA HIS A 48 -13.83 3.78 -4.40
C HIS A 48 -12.74 3.05 -5.20
N SER A 49 -11.98 3.76 -6.03
CA SER A 49 -10.82 3.27 -6.78
C SER A 49 -9.62 2.97 -5.86
N ILE A 50 -9.59 3.54 -4.66
CA ILE A 50 -8.56 3.26 -3.65
C ILE A 50 -8.71 1.83 -3.12
N LEU A 51 -7.66 1.03 -3.27
CA LEU A 51 -7.57 -0.34 -2.77
C LEU A 51 -6.78 -0.46 -1.46
N TYR A 52 -5.74 0.36 -1.29
CA TYR A 52 -4.92 0.40 -0.09
C TYR A 52 -4.24 1.75 0.11
N PHE A 53 -3.80 2.00 1.35
CA PHE A 53 -2.84 3.05 1.70
C PHE A 53 -1.55 2.39 2.16
N LYS A 54 -0.41 2.94 1.73
CA LYS A 54 0.93 2.45 2.02
C LYS A 54 1.78 3.60 2.54
N THR A 55 2.57 3.38 3.58
CA THR A 55 3.61 4.31 4.04
C THR A 55 4.86 3.53 4.36
N ASN A 56 6.05 4.10 4.12
CA ASN A 56 7.33 3.44 4.40
C ASN A 56 7.47 2.02 3.78
N GLY A 57 6.80 1.80 2.65
CA GLY A 57 6.76 0.52 1.95
C GLY A 57 5.88 -0.56 2.61
N GLN A 58 5.06 -0.22 3.61
CA GLN A 58 4.13 -1.10 4.29
C GLN A 58 2.68 -0.67 4.02
N ILE A 59 1.82 -1.64 3.68
CA ILE A 59 0.37 -1.40 3.59
C ILE A 59 -0.19 -1.24 5.00
N VAL A 60 -0.74 -0.05 5.27
CA VAL A 60 -1.30 0.33 6.58
C VAL A 60 -2.82 0.33 6.60
N TRP A 61 -3.45 0.32 5.44
CA TRP A 61 -4.87 0.03 5.29
C TRP A 61 -5.12 -0.65 3.96
N SER A 62 -6.01 -1.66 3.94
CA SER A 62 -6.44 -2.30 2.70
C SER A 62 -7.81 -2.94 2.86
N ARG A 63 -8.57 -2.97 1.76
CA ARG A 63 -9.83 -3.70 1.69
C ARG A 63 -9.63 -5.22 1.60
N ARG A 64 -8.60 -5.65 0.87
CA ARG A 64 -8.30 -7.07 0.63
C ARG A 64 -6.79 -7.28 0.48
N PRO A 65 -6.12 -7.90 1.47
CA PRO A 65 -6.69 -8.36 2.75
C PRO A 65 -7.16 -7.20 3.63
N GLN A 66 -8.12 -7.46 4.52
CA GLN A 66 -8.62 -6.45 5.47
C GLN A 66 -7.48 -6.08 6.45
N ILE A 67 -6.94 -4.88 6.29
CA ILE A 67 -5.88 -4.30 7.12
C ILE A 67 -6.37 -2.92 7.56
N ASP A 68 -6.22 -2.61 8.85
CA ASP A 68 -6.57 -1.32 9.42
C ASP A 68 -5.63 -0.97 10.58
N LEU A 69 -4.45 -0.46 10.21
CA LEU A 69 -3.42 0.01 11.15
C LEU A 69 -3.61 1.47 11.54
N ILE A 70 -4.34 2.22 10.71
CA ILE A 70 -4.59 3.66 10.90
C ILE A 70 -5.48 3.92 12.11
N PHE A 71 -6.52 3.10 12.31
CA PHE A 71 -7.45 3.27 13.43
C PHE A 71 -7.16 2.35 14.62
N GLY A 72 -6.13 1.49 14.53
CA GLY A 72 -5.76 0.56 15.60
C GLY A 72 -6.80 -0.55 15.83
N SER A 73 -7.61 -0.87 14.81
CA SER A 73 -8.70 -1.84 14.89
C SER A 73 -8.24 -3.28 15.09
N LEU A 74 -6.94 -3.57 14.97
CA LEU A 74 -6.38 -4.92 14.99
C LEU A 74 -5.74 -5.26 16.34
N THR A 75 -5.82 -6.54 16.72
CA THR A 75 -5.08 -7.05 17.87
C THR A 75 -3.57 -7.02 17.61
N LYS A 76 -2.76 -6.87 18.66
CA LYS A 76 -1.27 -6.92 18.56
C LYS A 76 -0.76 -8.20 17.88
N LYS A 77 -1.47 -9.33 18.02
CA LYS A 77 -1.14 -10.58 17.34
C LYS A 77 -1.34 -10.45 15.82
N ARG A 78 -2.52 -9.98 15.40
CA ARG A 78 -2.84 -9.80 13.97
C ARG A 78 -1.93 -8.78 13.30
N GLN A 79 -1.58 -7.71 14.02
CA GLN A 79 -0.60 -6.71 13.60
C GLN A 79 0.74 -7.34 13.19
N LYS A 80 1.33 -8.15 14.09
CA LYS A 80 2.60 -8.84 13.85
C LYS A 80 2.53 -9.85 12.71
N GLU A 81 1.38 -10.51 12.52
CA GLU A 81 1.16 -11.42 11.40
C GLU A 81 1.19 -10.67 10.06
N ILE A 82 0.48 -9.53 9.96
CA ILE A 82 0.45 -8.69 8.76
C ILE A 82 1.85 -8.15 8.44
N GLU A 83 2.59 -7.67 9.43
CA GLU A 83 3.98 -7.22 9.26
C GLU A 83 4.87 -8.33 8.66
N LYS A 84 4.79 -9.54 9.21
CA LYS A 84 5.55 -10.70 8.69
C LYS A 84 5.15 -11.07 7.26
N GLU A 85 3.85 -11.06 6.96
CA GLU A 85 3.33 -11.35 5.63
C GLU A 85 3.85 -10.33 4.59
N GLN A 86 3.82 -9.03 4.93
CA GLN A 86 4.31 -7.95 4.06
C GLN A 86 5.83 -8.05 3.84
N GLU A 87 6.60 -8.31 4.89
CA GLU A 87 8.05 -8.48 4.80
C GLU A 87 8.41 -9.71 3.94
N LEU A 88 7.71 -10.83 4.12
CA LEU A 88 7.89 -12.03 3.29
C LEU A 88 7.59 -11.74 1.81
N LEU A 89 6.50 -11.01 1.52
CA LEU A 89 6.16 -10.61 0.15
C LEU A 89 7.22 -9.70 -0.47
N LYS A 90 7.75 -8.74 0.29
CA LYS A 90 8.84 -7.85 -0.12
C LYS A 90 10.10 -8.64 -0.48
N GLN A 91 10.47 -9.62 0.34
CA GLN A 91 11.62 -10.50 0.08
C GLN A 91 11.39 -11.38 -1.17
N LYS A 92 10.20 -11.96 -1.33
CA LYS A 92 9.85 -12.76 -2.52
C LYS A 92 9.93 -11.95 -3.82
N ARG A 93 9.45 -10.70 -3.82
CA ARG A 93 9.54 -9.77 -4.97
C ARG A 93 10.99 -9.50 -5.33
N LYS A 94 11.82 -9.09 -4.37
CA LYS A 94 13.27 -8.86 -4.57
C LYS A 94 13.99 -10.08 -5.14
N ARG A 95 13.70 -11.29 -4.62
CA ARG A 95 14.28 -12.55 -5.14
C ARG A 95 13.88 -12.83 -6.59
N LYS A 96 12.62 -12.57 -6.96
CA LYS A 96 12.12 -12.76 -8.33
C LYS A 96 12.76 -11.78 -9.31
N GLU A 97 12.94 -10.53 -8.91
CA GLU A 97 13.65 -9.50 -9.71
C GLU A 97 15.12 -9.87 -9.95
N LYS A 98 15.85 -10.24 -8.89
CA LYS A 98 17.24 -10.72 -9.02
C LYS A 98 17.36 -11.89 -10.00
N ARG A 99 16.45 -12.88 -9.90
CA ARG A 99 16.42 -14.03 -10.83
C ARG A 99 16.13 -13.60 -12.28
N LYS A 100 15.24 -12.64 -12.51
CA LYS A 100 14.96 -12.11 -13.86
C LYS A 100 16.17 -11.38 -14.44
N GLN A 101 16.85 -10.57 -13.64
CA GLN A 101 18.03 -9.81 -14.06
C GLN A 101 19.20 -10.73 -14.43
N SER A 102 19.49 -11.75 -13.61
CA SER A 102 20.54 -12.73 -13.92
C SER A 102 20.26 -13.54 -15.19
N LYS A 103 18.99 -13.83 -15.51
CA LYS A 103 18.62 -14.51 -16.77
C LYS A 103 18.80 -13.63 -18.00
N ARG A 104 18.50 -12.33 -17.90
CA ARG A 104 18.71 -11.34 -18.98
C ARG A 104 20.19 -11.19 -19.33
N ILE A 105 21.06 -11.08 -18.32
CA ILE A 105 22.51 -10.96 -18.52
C ILE A 105 23.08 -12.19 -19.24
N LYS A 106 22.57 -13.40 -18.97
CA LYS A 106 23.01 -14.64 -19.63
C LYS A 106 22.58 -14.81 -21.10
N HIS A 107 21.62 -14.04 -21.60
CA HIS A 107 21.15 -14.11 -23.00
C HIS A 107 21.73 -12.98 -23.88
N GLN A 108 22.57 -12.10 -23.31
CA GLN A 108 23.20 -10.97 -24.02
C GLN A 108 24.71 -11.20 -24.27
N ASN A 109 25.26 -12.32 -23.80
CA ASN A 109 26.62 -12.81 -24.08
C ASN A 109 26.54 -14.14 -24.81
#